data_AF-A0A931M7I8-F1
#
_entry.id   AF-A0A931M7I8-F1
#
_cell.length_a   1.000
_cell.length_b   1.000
_cell.length_c   1.000
_cell.angle_alpha   90.00
_cell.angle_beta   90.00
_cell.angle_gamma   90.00
#
_symmetry.space_group_name_H-M   'P 1'
#
loop_
_entity.id
_entity.type
_entity.pdbx_description
1 polymer ?
#
loop_
_entity_poly.entity_id
_entity_poly.type
_entity_poly.pdbx_seq_one_letter_code
_entity_poly.pdbx_strand_id
1 'polypeptide(L)'
;MKRLAVFTLALLLVAGVTYAAEQANTTEQVKKAEAVGNKICPVSGEKIDEKTKATYEYNGKIYNFCCPMCVEEFKKDPEKYNGKNKQLEVK
;
A
#
# COMPACT_ATOMS: atom_id res chain seq x y z
N MET A 1 -38.13 9.11 45.43
CA MET A 1 -37.84 7.70 45.07
C MET A 1 -38.02 7.35 43.58
N LYS A 2 -38.14 8.32 42.65
CA LYS A 2 -38.23 8.07 41.19
C LYS A 2 -37.09 8.68 40.36
N ARG A 3 -36.12 9.34 41.01
CA ARG A 3 -34.99 10.04 40.36
C ARG A 3 -33.67 9.26 40.36
N LEU A 4 -33.58 8.15 41.10
CA LEU A 4 -32.40 7.27 41.09
C LEU A 4 -32.33 6.35 39.87
N ALA A 5 -33.47 5.95 39.29
CA ALA A 5 -33.53 5.03 38.15
C ALA A 5 -33.13 5.66 36.80
N VAL A 6 -33.07 7.00 36.73
CA VAL A 6 -32.72 7.73 35.49
C VAL A 6 -31.20 7.85 35.33
N PHE A 7 -30.47 7.95 36.45
CA PHE A 7 -29.01 8.08 36.42
C PHE A 7 -28.28 6.75 36.20
N THR A 8 -28.88 5.61 36.56
CA THR A 8 -28.31 4.29 36.29
C THR A 8 -28.46 3.85 34.83
N LEU A 9 -29.50 4.33 34.13
CA LEU A 9 -29.72 4.02 32.71
C LEU A 9 -28.80 4.84 31.78
N ALA A 10 -28.38 6.04 32.21
CA ALA A 10 -27.48 6.90 31.45
C ALA A 10 -26.02 6.40 31.43
N LEU A 11 -25.58 5.66 32.46
CA LEU A 11 -24.20 5.19 32.57
C LEU A 11 -23.89 3.95 31.70
N LEU A 12 -24.90 3.12 31.41
CA LEU A 12 -24.75 1.95 30.55
C LEU A 12 -24.68 2.28 29.05
N LEU A 13 -25.16 3.46 28.64
CA LEU A 13 -25.10 3.90 27.24
C LEU A 13 -23.72 4.44 26.84
N VAL A 14 -22.91 4.89 27.80
CA VAL A 14 -21.57 5.45 27.51
C VAL A 14 -20.57 4.36 27.11
N ALA A 15 -20.72 3.14 27.64
CA ALA A 15 -19.85 2.02 27.29
C ALA A 15 -20.11 1.45 25.89
N GLY A 16 -21.28 1.68 25.28
CA GLY A 16 -21.58 1.20 23.92
C GLY A 16 -21.04 2.11 22.81
N VAL A 17 -20.89 3.40 23.09
CA VAL A 17 -20.51 4.41 22.09
C VAL A 17 -19.01 4.44 21.84
N THR A 18 -18.17 4.03 22.81
CA THR A 18 -16.71 4.00 22.62
C THR A 18 -16.23 2.82 21.77
N TYR A 19 -16.98 1.72 21.64
CA TYR A 19 -16.58 0.60 20.78
C TYR A 19 -16.89 0.83 19.28
N ALA A 20 -17.76 1.79 18.96
CA ALA A 20 -18.12 2.09 17.56
C ALA A 20 -17.22 3.16 16.91
N ALA A 21 -16.44 3.90 17.69
CA ALA A 21 -15.60 5.00 17.19
C ALA A 21 -14.14 4.60 16.91
N GLU A 22 -13.70 3.39 17.28
CA GLU A 22 -12.33 2.93 17.00
C GLU A 22 -12.19 2.24 15.64
N GLN A 23 -13.30 2.00 14.92
CA GLN A 23 -13.29 1.37 13.60
C GLN A 23 -13.87 2.27 12.50
N ALA A 24 -13.64 3.58 12.62
CA ALA A 24 -13.82 4.53 11.52
C ALA A 24 -12.50 5.06 10.95
N ASN A 25 -11.34 4.55 11.41
CA ASN A 25 -10.01 4.84 10.85
C ASN A 25 -9.36 3.60 10.20
N THR A 26 -10.13 2.54 9.97
CA THR A 26 -9.67 1.30 9.32
C THR A 26 -10.37 1.05 7.99
N THR A 27 -10.84 2.14 7.36
CA THR A 27 -11.33 2.16 5.98
C THR A 27 -10.54 3.20 5.15
N GLU A 28 -9.24 3.36 5.43
CA GLU A 28 -8.34 4.14 4.56
C GLU A 28 -6.92 3.59 4.48
N GLN A 29 -6.70 2.34 4.89
CA GLN A 29 -5.46 1.62 4.60
C GLN A 29 -5.74 0.31 3.87
N VAL A 30 -6.53 0.40 2.81
CA VAL A 30 -6.24 -0.43 1.64
C VAL A 30 -4.91 0.12 1.14
N LYS A 31 -3.79 -0.56 1.42
CA LYS A 31 -2.44 -0.17 0.93
C LYS A 31 -2.55 0.11 -0.57
N LYS A 32 -2.71 1.38 -0.94
CA LYS A 32 -2.56 1.81 -2.33
C LYS A 32 -1.11 1.54 -2.65
N ALA A 33 -0.87 0.63 -3.59
CA ALA A 33 0.49 0.28 -3.95
C ALA A 33 1.28 1.52 -4.34
N GLU A 34 2.44 1.71 -3.70
CA GLU A 34 3.27 2.88 -3.85
C GLU A 34 4.02 2.81 -5.18
N ALA A 35 3.90 3.82 -6.02
CA ALA A 35 4.66 3.86 -7.27
C ALA A 35 6.15 4.07 -6.98
N VAL A 36 6.98 3.09 -7.35
CA VAL A 36 8.44 3.13 -7.17
C VAL A 36 9.08 4.24 -8.02
N GLY A 37 8.47 4.59 -9.16
CA GLY A 37 8.95 5.67 -10.02
C GLY A 37 10.29 5.40 -10.70
N ASN A 38 10.74 4.14 -10.73
CA ASN A 38 12.00 3.77 -11.38
C ASN A 38 11.96 4.11 -12.88
N LYS A 39 13.01 4.79 -13.37
CA LYS A 39 13.17 5.17 -14.78
C LYS A 39 14.02 4.19 -15.59
N ILE A 40 14.65 3.24 -14.90
CA ILE A 40 15.50 2.18 -15.46
C ILE A 40 14.83 0.84 -15.18
N CYS A 41 14.76 -0.01 -16.20
CA CYS A 41 14.17 -1.33 -16.09
C CYS A 41 14.98 -2.20 -15.11
N PRO A 42 14.35 -2.79 -14.07
CA PRO A 42 15.05 -3.65 -13.11
C PRO A 42 15.61 -4.94 -13.72
N VAL A 43 15.04 -5.37 -14.86
CA VAL A 43 15.41 -6.62 -15.54
C VAL A 43 16.47 -6.39 -16.61
N SER A 44 16.23 -5.47 -17.57
CA SER A 44 17.17 -5.23 -18.68
C SER A 44 18.22 -4.16 -18.40
N GLY A 45 18.00 -3.27 -17.42
CA GLY A 45 18.86 -2.11 -17.18
C GLY A 45 18.67 -0.94 -18.17
N GLU A 46 17.71 -1.05 -19.08
CA GLU A 46 17.43 -0.01 -20.08
C GLU A 46 16.56 1.12 -19.54
N LYS A 47 16.61 2.28 -20.20
CA LYS A 47 15.72 3.40 -19.91
C LYS A 47 14.27 3.04 -20.29
N ILE A 48 13.35 3.40 -19.41
CA ILE A 48 11.92 3.19 -19.61
C ILE A 48 11.35 4.38 -20.39
N ASP A 49 10.64 4.09 -21.48
CA ASP A 49 9.78 5.06 -22.16
C ASP A 49 8.40 5.06 -21.49
N GLU A 50 7.94 6.23 -21.06
CA GLU A 50 6.65 6.37 -20.36
C GLU A 50 5.45 6.01 -21.23
N LYS A 51 5.59 6.06 -22.56
CA LYS A 51 4.51 5.73 -23.50
C LYS A 51 4.32 4.24 -23.69
N THR A 52 5.35 3.44 -23.49
CA THR A 52 5.35 1.99 -23.77
C THR A 52 5.63 1.14 -22.53
N LYS A 53 5.82 1.76 -21.37
CA LYS A 53 6.11 1.06 -20.12
C LYS A 53 5.02 0.08 -19.74
N ALA A 54 5.44 -1.03 -19.14
CA ALA A 54 4.57 -1.93 -18.40
C ALA A 54 4.76 -1.71 -16.89
N THR A 55 3.75 -2.05 -16.08
CA THR A 55 3.83 -1.93 -14.62
C THR A 55 3.43 -3.23 -13.95
N TYR A 56 4.06 -3.54 -12.81
CA TYR A 56 3.69 -4.69 -11.99
C TYR A 56 3.78 -4.33 -10.50
N GLU A 57 2.77 -4.75 -9.75
CA GLU A 57 2.73 -4.58 -8.30
C GLU A 57 3.41 -5.77 -7.62
N TYR A 58 4.36 -5.47 -6.73
CA TYR A 58 5.03 -6.46 -5.90
C TYR A 58 5.34 -5.87 -4.53
N ASN A 59 4.95 -6.57 -3.46
CA ASN A 59 5.08 -6.13 -2.07
C ASN A 59 4.48 -4.73 -1.77
N GLY A 60 3.33 -4.44 -2.39
CA GLY A 60 2.65 -3.14 -2.23
C GLY A 60 3.39 -1.98 -2.91
N LYS A 61 4.28 -2.29 -3.87
CA LYS A 61 5.01 -1.30 -4.68
C LYS A 61 4.76 -1.55 -6.16
N ILE A 62 4.52 -0.49 -6.94
CA ILE A 62 4.33 -0.55 -8.39
C ILE A 62 5.66 -0.23 -9.08
N TYR A 63 6.23 -1.25 -9.74
CA TYR A 63 7.46 -1.15 -10.53
C TYR A 63 7.12 -0.86 -12.00
N ASN A 64 7.95 -0.04 -12.65
CA ASN A 64 7.89 0.19 -14.10
C ASN A 64 8.90 -0.70 -14.83
N PHE A 65 8.55 -1.14 -16.03
CA PHE A 65 9.35 -2.01 -16.90
C PHE A 65 9.34 -1.47 -18.33
N CYS A 66 10.42 -1.69 -19.08
CA CYS A 66 10.51 -1.23 -20.47
C CYS A 66 9.59 -2.01 -21.42
N CYS A 67 9.19 -3.23 -21.07
CA CYS A 67 8.32 -4.07 -21.88
C CYS A 67 7.60 -5.15 -21.04
N PRO A 68 6.53 -5.78 -21.58
CA PRO A 68 5.81 -6.85 -20.90
C PRO A 68 6.67 -8.09 -20.60
N MET A 69 7.64 -8.42 -21.46
CA MET A 69 8.52 -9.57 -21.20
C MET A 69 9.36 -9.39 -19.93
N CYS A 70 9.78 -8.15 -19.62
CA CYS A 70 10.48 -7.86 -18.38
C CYS A 70 9.59 -8.04 -17.15
N VAL A 71 8.27 -7.88 -17.26
CA VAL A 71 7.33 -8.19 -16.17
C VAL A 71 7.32 -9.69 -15.89
N GLU A 72 7.25 -10.51 -16.93
CA GLU A 72 7.26 -11.97 -16.78
C GLU A 72 8.58 -12.48 -16.18
N GLU A 73 9.71 -11.90 -16.60
CA GLU A 73 11.02 -12.26 -16.04
C GLU A 73 11.19 -11.82 -14.59
N PHE A 74 10.62 -10.67 -14.23
CA PHE A 74 10.58 -10.19 -12.86
C PHE A 74 9.73 -11.11 -11.96
N LYS A 75 8.57 -11.58 -12.43
CA LYS A 75 7.68 -12.48 -11.66
C LYS A 75 8.34 -13.81 -11.30
N LYS A 76 9.26 -14.32 -12.13
CA LYS A 76 9.96 -15.59 -11.88
C LYS A 76 10.84 -15.54 -10.64
N ASP A 77 11.50 -14.40 -10.40
CA ASP A 77 12.40 -14.20 -9.28
C ASP A 77 12.50 -12.70 -8.93
N PRO A 78 11.48 -12.12 -8.26
CA PRO A 78 11.45 -10.70 -7.93
C PRO A 78 12.59 -10.28 -6.99
N GLU A 79 12.99 -11.16 -6.07
CA GLU A 79 14.01 -10.88 -5.07
C GLU A 79 15.39 -10.67 -5.70
N LYS A 80 15.70 -11.38 -6.78
CA LYS A 80 16.91 -11.15 -7.59
C LYS A 80 17.01 -9.72 -8.14
N TYR A 81 15.87 -9.07 -8.39
CA TYR A 81 15.81 -7.72 -8.95
C TYR A 81 15.55 -6.63 -7.89
N ASN A 82 15.17 -7.01 -6.67
CA ASN A 82 14.98 -6.08 -5.54
C ASN A 82 16.26 -5.32 -5.11
N GLY A 83 17.46 -5.74 -5.55
CA GLY A 83 18.73 -5.26 -5.01
C GLY A 83 19.69 -4.56 -5.97
N LYS A 84 19.34 -4.32 -7.24
CA LYS A 84 20.36 -3.95 -8.25
C LYS A 84 20.34 -2.52 -8.78
N ASN A 85 19.36 -1.71 -8.40
CA ASN A 85 19.27 -0.35 -8.92
C ASN A 85 19.39 0.64 -7.75
N LYS A 86 20.60 0.75 -7.23
CA LYS A 86 21.08 1.70 -6.20
C LYS A 86 20.90 3.20 -6.56
N GLN A 87 20.03 3.51 -7.52
CA GLN A 87 19.73 4.86 -8.01
C GLN A 87 18.47 5.46 -7.37
N LEU A 88 17.80 4.75 -6.46
CA LEU A 88 16.61 5.24 -5.74
C LEU A 88 16.93 5.84 -4.37
N GLU A 89 18.21 5.89 -3.97
CA GLU A 89 18.69 6.72 -2.87
C GLU A 89 19.49 7.89 -3.46
N VAL A 90 18.80 8.86 -4.05
CA VAL A 90 19.40 10.19 -4.27
C VAL A 90 19.50 10.84 -2.89
N LYS A 91 20.70 10.77 -2.33
CA LYS A 91 21.16 11.66 -1.26
C LYS A 91 21.30 13.09 -1.79
#